data_AF-A0A4Y2LA33-F1
#
_entry.id   AF-A0A4Y2LA33-F1
#
_cell.length_a   1.000
_cell.length_b   1.000
_cell.length_c   1.000
_cell.angle_alpha   90.00
_cell.angle_beta   90.00
_cell.angle_gamma   90.00
#
_symmetry.space_group_name_H-M   'P 1'
#
loop_
_entity.id
_entity.type
_entity.pdbx_description
1 polymer ?
#
loop_
_entity_poly.entity_id
_entity_poly.type
_entity_poly.pdbx_seq_one_letter_code
_entity_poly.pdbx_strand_id
1 'polypeptide(L)'
;MLLHASHASKTYKNVIIKSCDTDILVIALSLGIKIDSNLYIWNDSQHNRNLISIADIYENLDKSVCEAMVGIHAFTECDSVSAFKGKGKSSPVKLMMASNEYTKTFINLGESWIVNTDLKLTLEKYVCDLYGYKGCSSINLCRYN
;
A
#
# COMPACT_ATOMS: atom_id res chain seq x y z
N MET A 1 8.60 7.20 -12.67
CA MET A 1 9.71 7.18 -11.67
C MET A 1 10.27 5.78 -11.42
N LEU A 2 9.50 4.79 -10.92
CA LEU A 2 10.04 3.44 -10.69
C LEU A 2 10.59 2.76 -11.95
N LEU A 3 9.97 2.98 -13.11
CA LEU A 3 10.51 2.45 -14.38
C LEU A 3 11.89 3.04 -14.71
N HIS A 4 12.12 4.33 -14.40
CA HIS A 4 13.45 4.94 -14.54
C HIS A 4 14.43 4.37 -13.51
N ALA A 5 13.98 4.10 -12.29
CA ALA A 5 14.81 3.44 -11.29
C ALA A 5 15.22 2.03 -11.74
N SER A 6 14.28 1.25 -12.30
CA SER A 6 14.55 -0.06 -12.91
C SER A 6 15.47 0.03 -14.15
N HIS A 7 15.37 1.11 -14.93
CA HIS A 7 16.33 1.33 -16.01
C HIS A 7 17.73 1.62 -15.46
N ALA A 8 17.83 2.50 -14.45
CA ALA A 8 19.10 2.87 -13.82
C ALA A 8 19.77 1.70 -13.08
N SER A 9 18.98 0.78 -12.49
CA SER A 9 19.51 -0.39 -11.76
C SER A 9 20.32 -1.32 -12.65
N LYS A 10 20.14 -1.27 -13.98
CA LYS A 10 20.95 -2.03 -14.94
C LYS A 10 22.42 -1.60 -14.95
N THR A 11 22.72 -0.39 -14.49
CA THR A 11 24.08 0.18 -14.50
C THR A 11 24.57 0.49 -13.09
N TYR A 12 23.67 0.89 -12.18
CA TYR A 12 24.01 1.39 -10.86
C TYR A 12 23.48 0.47 -9.76
N LYS A 13 24.36 0.09 -8.82
CA LYS A 13 23.98 -0.71 -7.64
C LYS A 13 23.10 0.04 -6.64
N ASN A 14 23.20 1.37 -6.62
CA ASN A 14 22.43 2.24 -5.73
C ASN A 14 21.63 3.22 -6.58
N VAL A 15 20.32 3.26 -6.37
CA VAL A 15 19.41 4.15 -7.09
C VAL A 15 18.65 5.01 -6.09
N ILE A 16 18.74 6.32 -6.26
CA ILE A 16 18.05 7.29 -5.42
C ILE A 16 16.90 7.90 -6.22
N ILE A 17 15.70 7.76 -5.70
CA ILE A 17 14.50 8.43 -6.20
C ILE A 17 14.27 9.67 -5.35
N LYS A 18 14.41 10.87 -5.92
CA LYS A 18 14.07 12.11 -5.23
C LYS A 18 12.57 12.38 -5.30
N SER A 19 11.88 12.32 -4.16
CA SER A 19 10.46 12.63 -4.05
C SER A 19 10.05 12.88 -2.62
N CYS A 20 9.16 13.86 -2.42
CA CYS A 20 8.49 14.11 -1.14
C CYS A 20 7.09 13.51 -1.09
N ASP A 21 6.67 12.86 -2.17
CA ASP A 21 5.36 12.25 -2.32
C ASP A 21 5.34 10.85 -1.67
N THR A 22 4.30 10.60 -0.86
CA THR A 22 4.11 9.32 -0.16
C THR A 22 3.76 8.21 -1.14
N ASP A 23 3.10 8.53 -2.25
CA ASP A 23 2.66 7.54 -3.24
C ASP A 23 3.88 6.84 -3.88
N ILE A 24 4.97 7.58 -4.08
CA ILE A 24 6.24 7.02 -4.55
C ILE A 24 6.86 6.07 -3.54
N LEU A 25 6.80 6.38 -2.24
CA LEU A 25 7.28 5.49 -1.19
C LEU A 25 6.45 4.19 -1.15
N VAL A 26 5.12 4.31 -1.21
CA VAL A 26 4.19 3.17 -1.25
C VAL A 26 4.50 2.26 -2.44
N ILE A 27 4.61 2.83 -3.64
CA ILE A 27 4.91 2.06 -4.85
C ILE A 27 6.31 1.44 -4.77
N ALA A 28 7.30 2.15 -4.22
CA ALA A 28 8.66 1.63 -4.00
C ALA A 28 8.68 0.47 -3.00
N LEU A 29 7.85 0.49 -1.96
CA LEU A 29 7.74 -0.64 -1.03
C LEU A 29 7.15 -1.88 -1.69
N SER A 30 6.08 -1.75 -2.48
CA SER A 30 5.45 -2.93 -3.10
C SER A 30 6.22 -3.47 -4.30
N LEU A 31 6.81 -2.59 -5.13
CA LEU A 31 7.42 -2.99 -6.40
C LEU A 31 8.94 -2.88 -6.42
N GLY A 32 9.56 -2.22 -5.44
CA GLY A 32 11.00 -2.04 -5.35
C GLY A 32 11.76 -3.36 -5.24
N ILE A 33 11.15 -4.38 -4.64
CA ILE A 33 11.71 -5.74 -4.57
C ILE A 33 11.95 -6.38 -5.95
N LYS A 34 11.32 -5.86 -7.01
CA LYS A 34 11.52 -6.31 -8.39
C LYS A 34 12.71 -5.60 -9.07
N ILE A 35 13.34 -4.64 -8.41
CA ILE A 35 14.45 -3.85 -8.93
C ILE A 35 15.75 -4.37 -8.31
N ASP A 36 16.66 -4.84 -9.16
CA ASP A 36 17.97 -5.38 -8.75
C ASP A 36 18.98 -4.26 -8.43
N SER A 37 18.68 -3.46 -7.40
CA SER A 37 19.56 -2.42 -6.85
C SER A 37 19.11 -2.02 -5.46
N ASN A 38 20.03 -1.45 -4.66
CA ASN A 38 19.67 -0.77 -3.43
C ASN A 38 18.88 0.50 -3.74
N LEU A 39 17.61 0.49 -3.38
CA LEU A 39 16.67 1.58 -3.66
C LEU A 39 16.54 2.50 -2.45
N TYR A 40 16.65 3.80 -2.71
CA TYR A 40 16.48 4.84 -1.69
C TYR A 40 15.48 5.89 -2.14
N ILE A 41 14.70 6.42 -1.20
CA ILE A 41 13.85 7.61 -1.41
C ILE A 41 14.52 8.78 -0.72
N TRP A 42 14.90 9.80 -1.49
CA TRP A 42 15.32 11.09 -0.96
C TRP A 42 14.08 11.98 -0.77
N ASN A 43 13.61 12.07 0.48
CA ASN A 43 12.51 12.95 0.87
C ASN A 43 13.07 14.33 1.22
N ASP A 44 12.79 15.34 0.39
CA ASP A 44 13.28 16.72 0.50
C ASP A 44 12.11 17.67 0.78
N SER A 45 11.40 17.45 1.89
CA SER A 45 10.35 18.37 2.33
C SER A 45 10.98 19.62 2.98
N GLN A 46 10.32 20.77 2.93
CA GLN A 46 10.84 22.04 3.46
C GLN A 46 11.30 21.97 4.93
N HIS A 47 10.77 21.01 5.71
CA HIS A 47 11.03 20.85 7.14
C HIS A 47 11.74 19.53 7.50
N ASN A 48 11.94 18.61 6.56
CA ASN A 48 12.51 17.30 6.85
C ASN A 48 13.22 16.73 5.62
N ARG A 49 14.53 16.51 5.74
CA ARG A 49 15.40 15.95 4.70
C ARG A 49 15.93 14.60 5.15
N ASN A 50 15.32 13.54 4.64
CA ASN A 50 15.67 12.18 5.03
C ASN A 50 15.91 11.32 3.79
N LEU A 51 16.96 10.50 3.87
CA LEU A 51 17.19 9.41 2.95
C LEU A 51 16.59 8.14 3.55
N ILE A 52 15.60 7.57 2.89
CA ILE A 52 14.90 6.37 3.34
C ILE A 52 15.43 5.19 2.53
N SER A 53 16.02 4.21 3.21
CA SER A 53 16.40 2.93 2.62
C SER A 53 15.17 2.02 2.54
N ILE A 54 14.86 1.51 1.35
CA ILE A 54 13.76 0.57 1.16
C ILE A 54 14.10 -0.80 1.79
N ALA A 55 15.38 -1.19 1.75
CA ALA A 55 15.84 -2.43 2.38
C ALA A 55 15.61 -2.42 3.89
N ASP A 56 15.92 -1.30 4.57
CA ASP A 56 15.73 -1.17 6.02
C ASP A 56 14.25 -1.33 6.40
N ILE A 57 13.33 -0.87 5.55
CA ILE A 57 11.89 -1.05 5.77
C ILE A 57 11.51 -2.53 5.60
N TYR A 58 12.06 -3.22 4.60
CA TYR A 58 11.83 -4.67 4.42
C TYR A 58 12.36 -5.52 5.58
N GLU A 59 13.41 -5.07 6.28
CA GLU A 59 13.91 -5.75 7.47
C GLU A 59 12.96 -5.62 8.67
N ASN A 60 12.14 -4.57 8.70
CA ASN A 60 11.24 -4.25 9.81
C ASN A 60 9.76 -4.57 9.53
N LEU A 61 9.40 -4.86 8.27
CA LEU A 61 8.04 -5.18 7.85
C LEU A 61 7.99 -6.50 7.10
N ASP A 62 6.93 -7.27 7.35
CA ASP A 62 6.67 -8.49 6.59
C ASP A 62 6.58 -8.20 5.08
N LYS A 63 7.20 -9.06 4.27
CA LYS A 63 7.18 -8.93 2.80
C LYS A 63 5.76 -8.85 2.23
N SER A 64 4.84 -9.65 2.77
CA SER A 64 3.43 -9.65 2.37
C SER A 64 2.73 -8.31 2.65
N VAL A 65 3.09 -7.66 3.76
CA VAL A 65 2.60 -6.31 4.10
C VAL A 65 3.10 -5.31 3.07
N CYS A 66 4.37 -5.38 2.67
CA CYS A 66 4.93 -4.50 1.64
C CYS A 66 4.26 -4.70 0.27
N GLU A 67 4.02 -5.94 -0.14
CA GLU A 67 3.30 -6.27 -1.39
C GLU A 67 1.86 -5.73 -1.36
N ALA A 68 1.19 -5.77 -0.21
CA ALA A 68 -0.18 -5.27 -0.04
C ALA A 68 -0.31 -3.74 -0.08
N MET A 69 0.78 -2.98 0.10
CA MET A 69 0.75 -1.51 0.25
C MET A 69 0.12 -0.78 -0.94
N VAL A 70 0.40 -1.21 -2.18
CA VAL A 70 -0.22 -0.60 -3.38
C VAL A 70 -1.72 -0.85 -3.41
N GLY A 71 -2.18 -2.07 -3.09
CA GLY A 71 -3.61 -2.39 -3.07
C GLY A 71 -4.37 -1.59 -2.01
N ILE A 72 -3.85 -1.50 -0.78
CA ILE A 72 -4.51 -0.74 0.28
C ILE A 72 -4.52 0.77 0.00
N HIS A 73 -3.45 1.31 -0.54
CA HIS A 73 -3.36 2.73 -0.89
C HIS A 73 -4.36 3.08 -2.00
N ALA A 74 -4.42 2.29 -3.07
CA ALA A 74 -5.39 2.47 -4.14
C ALA A 74 -6.85 2.29 -3.69
N PHE A 75 -7.10 1.52 -2.62
CA PHE A 75 -8.44 1.29 -2.10
C PHE A 75 -8.91 2.35 -1.10
N THR A 76 -7.99 2.95 -0.34
CA THR A 76 -8.37 3.77 0.83
C THR A 76 -8.18 5.26 0.61
N GLU A 77 -7.15 5.68 -0.11
CA GLU A 77 -6.88 7.08 -0.44
C GLU A 77 -5.64 7.16 -1.38
N CYS A 78 -5.84 7.58 -2.62
CA CYS A 78 -4.81 8.03 -3.56
C CYS A 78 -5.37 9.19 -4.40
N ASP A 79 -4.58 9.79 -5.28
CA ASP A 79 -5.03 10.92 -6.13
C ASP A 79 -6.30 10.64 -6.95
N SER A 80 -6.62 9.36 -7.20
CA SER A 80 -7.80 8.94 -7.99
C SER A 80 -9.00 8.51 -7.17
N VAL A 81 -8.86 8.30 -5.85
CA VAL A 81 -9.95 7.78 -5.00
C VAL A 81 -10.13 8.62 -3.75
N SER A 82 -11.39 8.83 -3.34
CA SER A 82 -11.70 9.55 -2.11
C SER A 82 -11.33 8.75 -0.87
N ALA A 83 -10.89 9.46 0.17
CA ALA A 83 -10.66 8.88 1.49
C ALA A 83 -11.94 8.36 2.14
N PHE A 84 -11.84 7.30 2.93
CA PHE A 84 -12.92 6.86 3.82
C PHE A 84 -13.18 7.90 4.92
N LYS A 85 -14.44 8.34 5.05
CA LYS A 85 -14.83 9.39 6.00
C LYS A 85 -14.47 9.02 7.44
N GLY A 86 -13.73 9.90 8.12
CA GLY A 86 -13.35 9.72 9.52
C GLY A 86 -12.28 8.64 9.74
N LYS A 87 -11.62 8.17 8.69
CA LYS A 87 -10.52 7.21 8.77
C LYS A 87 -9.25 7.86 8.21
N GLY A 88 -8.25 8.08 9.08
CA GLY A 88 -6.94 8.54 8.67
C GLY A 88 -6.08 7.39 8.12
N LYS A 89 -5.05 7.71 7.32
CA LYS A 89 -4.19 6.75 6.57
C LYS A 89 -3.63 5.58 7.39
N SER A 90 -3.33 5.79 8.67
CA SER A 90 -2.77 4.74 9.53
C SER A 90 -3.79 3.68 9.95
N SER A 91 -5.07 4.02 10.07
CA SER A 91 -6.10 3.09 10.54
C SER A 91 -6.35 1.96 9.54
N PRO A 92 -6.54 2.22 8.23
CA PRO A 92 -6.69 1.15 7.25
C PRO A 92 -5.47 0.22 7.15
N VAL A 93 -4.27 0.80 7.14
CA VAL A 93 -3.02 0.03 7.06
C VAL A 93 -2.86 -0.89 8.28
N LYS A 94 -3.12 -0.39 9.49
CA LYS A 94 -3.08 -1.21 10.72
C LYS A 94 -4.08 -2.36 10.69
N LEU A 95 -5.29 -2.13 10.18
CA LEU A 95 -6.30 -3.18 10.07
C LEU A 95 -5.88 -4.27 9.06
N MET A 96 -5.31 -3.86 7.92
CA MET A 96 -4.74 -4.80 6.95
C MET A 96 -3.65 -5.65 7.61
N MET A 97 -2.66 -5.01 8.25
CA MET A 97 -1.54 -5.70 8.90
C MET A 97 -1.98 -6.68 10.00
N ALA A 98 -3.11 -6.43 10.66
CA ALA A 98 -3.62 -7.27 11.73
C ALA A 98 -4.30 -8.57 11.24
N SER A 99 -4.50 -8.75 9.92
CA SER A 99 -5.22 -9.90 9.36
C SER A 99 -4.55 -10.42 8.10
N ASN A 100 -4.10 -11.68 8.13
CA ASN A 100 -3.53 -12.34 6.96
C ASN A 100 -4.54 -12.46 5.80
N GLU A 101 -5.84 -12.55 6.10
CA GLU A 101 -6.90 -12.51 5.10
C GLU A 101 -6.87 -11.16 4.37
N TYR A 102 -6.87 -10.05 5.10
CA TYR A 102 -6.84 -8.71 4.52
C TYR A 102 -5.54 -8.40 3.80
N THR A 103 -4.38 -8.76 4.37
CA THR A 103 -3.10 -8.64 3.67
C THR A 103 -3.15 -9.35 2.32
N LYS A 104 -3.63 -10.60 2.25
CA LYS A 104 -3.78 -11.34 0.98
C LYS A 104 -4.78 -10.69 0.04
N THR A 105 -5.91 -10.19 0.55
CA THR A 105 -6.89 -9.44 -0.25
C THR A 105 -6.24 -8.25 -0.95
N PHE A 106 -5.43 -7.47 -0.24
CA PHE A 106 -4.78 -6.29 -0.80
C PHE A 106 -3.56 -6.61 -1.67
N ILE A 107 -2.87 -7.75 -1.46
CA ILE A 107 -1.90 -8.27 -2.43
C ILE A 107 -2.61 -8.59 -3.75
N ASN A 108 -3.76 -9.26 -3.69
CA ASN A 108 -4.50 -9.69 -4.88
C ASN A 108 -5.23 -8.53 -5.59
N LEU A 109 -5.47 -7.41 -4.88
CA LEU A 109 -6.14 -6.25 -5.45
C LEU A 109 -5.20 -5.52 -6.41
N GLY A 110 -5.46 -5.68 -7.72
CA GLY A 110 -4.67 -5.07 -8.79
C GLY A 110 -3.82 -6.05 -9.59
N GLU A 111 -3.75 -7.33 -9.17
CA GLU A 111 -3.07 -8.39 -9.93
C GLU A 111 -3.86 -8.83 -11.19
N SER A 112 -5.15 -8.50 -11.25
CA SER A 112 -6.02 -8.74 -12.40
C SER A 112 -6.91 -7.53 -12.68
N TRP A 113 -7.24 -7.32 -13.95
CA TRP A 113 -8.23 -6.33 -14.38
C TRP A 113 -9.65 -6.64 -13.87
N ILE A 114 -9.92 -7.91 -13.58
CA ILE A 114 -11.24 -8.37 -13.13
C ILE A 114 -11.18 -8.62 -11.63
N VAL A 115 -11.94 -7.83 -10.88
CA VAL A 115 -12.20 -8.07 -9.45
C VAL A 115 -13.26 -9.16 -9.33
N ASN A 116 -12.84 -10.36 -8.90
CA ASN A 116 -13.76 -11.48 -8.71
C ASN A 116 -14.65 -11.28 -7.46
N THR A 117 -15.71 -12.09 -7.37
CA THR A 117 -16.71 -11.99 -6.30
C THR A 117 -16.12 -12.17 -4.91
N ASP A 118 -15.23 -13.15 -4.71
CA ASP A 118 -14.63 -13.43 -3.40
C ASP A 118 -13.75 -12.28 -2.91
N LEU A 119 -12.96 -11.69 -3.82
CA LEU A 119 -12.16 -10.51 -3.55
C LEU A 119 -13.05 -9.34 -3.15
N LYS A 120 -14.15 -9.09 -3.89
CA LYS A 120 -15.13 -8.05 -3.57
C LYS A 120 -15.76 -8.26 -2.20
N LEU A 121 -16.20 -9.47 -1.88
CA LEU A 121 -16.81 -9.80 -0.58
C LEU A 121 -15.84 -9.55 0.57
N THR A 122 -14.56 -9.88 0.38
CA THR A 122 -13.54 -9.66 1.41
C THR A 122 -13.22 -8.16 1.58
N LEU A 123 -13.24 -7.39 0.49
CA LEU A 123 -13.12 -5.93 0.55
C LEU A 123 -14.32 -5.28 1.25
N GLU A 124 -15.54 -5.76 1.01
CA GLU A 124 -16.73 -5.28 1.72
C GLU A 124 -16.66 -5.58 3.23
N LYS A 125 -16.25 -6.80 3.59
CA LYS A 125 -16.00 -7.20 4.98
C LYS A 125 -14.92 -6.32 5.62
N TYR A 126 -13.83 -6.04 4.91
CA TYR A 126 -12.77 -5.15 5.38
C TYR A 126 -13.32 -3.75 5.71
N VAL A 127 -14.18 -3.19 4.85
CA VAL A 127 -14.81 -1.88 5.10
C VAL A 127 -15.72 -1.94 6.34
N CYS A 128 -16.49 -3.01 6.52
CA CYS A 128 -17.33 -3.17 7.72
C CYS A 128 -16.48 -3.16 9.00
N ASP A 129 -15.39 -3.93 9.01
CA ASP A 129 -14.44 -3.97 10.13
C ASP A 129 -13.74 -2.62 10.37
N LEU A 130 -13.39 -1.90 9.29
CA LEU A 130 -12.79 -0.57 9.37
C LEU A 130 -13.69 0.43 10.10
N TYR A 131 -15.01 0.30 9.94
CA TYR A 131 -16.00 1.12 10.64
C TYR A 131 -16.47 0.53 11.98
N GLY A 132 -15.93 -0.62 12.40
CA GLY A 132 -16.21 -1.23 13.70
C GLY A 132 -17.38 -2.22 13.71
N TYR A 133 -17.97 -2.52 12.55
CA TYR A 133 -19.08 -3.48 12.41
C TYR A 133 -18.55 -4.91 12.28
N LYS A 134 -17.91 -5.41 13.34
CA LYS A 134 -17.31 -6.75 13.34
C LYS A 134 -18.36 -7.83 13.10
N GLY A 135 -18.08 -8.75 12.17
CA GLY A 135 -18.98 -9.85 11.81
C GLY A 135 -20.05 -9.50 10.75
N CYS A 136 -20.13 -8.24 10.33
CA CYS A 136 -20.85 -7.82 9.13
C CYS A 136 -19.92 -7.95 7.92
N SER A 137 -20.40 -8.57 6.85
CA SER A 137 -19.66 -8.69 5.58
C SER A 137 -20.31 -7.92 4.43
N SER A 138 -21.39 -7.18 4.70
CA SER A 138 -22.11 -6.40 3.70
C SER A 138 -22.27 -4.96 4.14
N ILE A 139 -21.67 -4.06 3.38
CA ILE A 139 -21.78 -2.62 3.61
C ILE A 139 -23.25 -2.17 3.56
N ASN A 140 -24.06 -2.78 2.69
CA ASN A 140 -25.49 -2.45 2.57
C ASN A 140 -26.28 -2.82 3.82
N LEU A 141 -25.97 -3.95 4.48
CA LEU A 141 -26.60 -4.30 5.75
C LEU A 141 -26.16 -3.34 6.87
N CYS A 142 -24.88 -2.98 6.87
CA CYS A 142 -24.30 -2.08 7.85
C CYS A 142 -24.78 -0.61 7.69
N ARG A 143 -25.23 -0.19 6.49
CA ARG A 143 -25.67 1.19 6.21
C ARG A 143 -26.88 1.65 7.04
N TYR A 144 -27.71 0.72 7.49
CA TYR A 144 -28.99 1.01 8.17
C TYR A 144 -28.96 0.68 9.68
N ASN A 145 -27.79 0.30 10.22
CA ASN A 145 -27.58 -0.03 11.63
C ASN A 145 -26.67 1.00 12.31
#